data_AF-A0AAV8Z0B2-F1
#
_entry.id   AF-A0AAV8Z0B2-F1
#
_cell.length_a   1.000
_cell.length_b   1.000
_cell.length_c   1.000
_cell.angle_alpha   90.00
_cell.angle_beta   90.00
_cell.angle_gamma   90.00
#
_symmetry.space_group_name_H-M   'P 1'
#
loop_
_entity.id
_entity.type
_entity.pdbx_description
1 polymer ?
#
loop_
_entity_poly.entity_id
_entity_poly.type
_entity_poly.pdbx_seq_one_letter_code
_entity_poly.pdbx_strand_id
1 'polypeptide(L)'
;MNKLLQPVIFIALSSLPLIINYFLKRRYRKLIEELKIADEYYHQNFNCKQHLIDRTECSENCSYAHQETLVKFISSAKTSINLCMYTFSLKYVNLELMKAHKNGINIRVITDKVMLKTDVVKFNISKLKEKGIRAKSSRPRKHDAS
;
A
#
# COMPACT_ATOMS: atom_id res chain seq x y z
N MET A 1 -16.67 30.17 -52.91
CA MET A 1 -16.02 29.00 -52.30
C MET A 1 -14.53 29.31 -52.16
N ASN A 2 -14.06 29.57 -50.94
CA ASN A 2 -12.74 30.18 -50.70
C ASN A 2 -11.61 29.18 -50.98
N LYS A 3 -10.91 29.37 -52.11
CA LYS A 3 -9.80 28.51 -52.57
C LYS A 3 -8.61 28.46 -51.60
N LEU A 4 -8.55 29.37 -50.63
CA LEU A 4 -7.53 29.40 -49.58
C LEU A 4 -7.87 28.51 -48.36
N LEU A 5 -9.12 28.01 -48.24
CA LEU A 5 -9.55 27.24 -47.08
C LEU A 5 -9.00 25.79 -47.08
N GLN A 6 -8.89 25.17 -48.26
CA GLN A 6 -8.43 23.79 -48.42
C GLN A 6 -6.98 23.54 -47.98
N PRO A 7 -5.97 24.36 -48.36
CA PRO A 7 -4.59 24.13 -47.93
C PRO A 7 -4.41 24.32 -46.42
N VAL A 8 -5.13 25.27 -45.81
CA VAL A 8 -5.09 25.51 -44.35
C VAL A 8 -5.59 24.30 -43.57
N ILE A 9 -6.68 23.67 -44.01
CA ILE A 9 -7.24 22.47 -43.38
C ILE A 9 -6.24 21.30 -43.47
N PHE A 10 -5.54 21.16 -44.60
CA PHE A 10 -4.57 20.08 -44.81
C PHE A 10 -3.30 20.25 -43.94
N ILE A 11 -2.82 21.49 -43.80
CA ILE A 11 -1.69 21.83 -42.92
C ILE A 11 -2.09 21.64 -41.45
N ALA A 12 -3.31 22.04 -41.07
CA ALA A 12 -3.81 21.82 -39.72
C ALA A 12 -3.91 20.32 -39.39
N LEU A 13 -4.48 19.50 -40.27
CA LEU A 13 -4.63 18.05 -40.05
C LEU A 13 -3.31 17.29 -39.91
N SER A 14 -2.26 17.74 -40.60
CA SER A 14 -0.93 17.11 -40.53
C SER A 14 -0.10 17.59 -39.33
N SER A 15 -0.21 18.87 -38.96
CA SER A 15 0.56 19.45 -37.86
C SER A 15 -0.07 19.22 -36.48
N LEU A 16 -1.41 19.17 -36.36
CA LEU A 16 -2.10 18.96 -35.08
C LEU A 16 -1.67 17.68 -34.36
N PRO A 17 -1.62 16.50 -35.02
CA PRO A 17 -1.23 15.26 -34.35
C PRO A 17 0.21 15.30 -33.83
N LEU A 18 1.11 15.98 -34.55
CA LEU A 18 2.52 16.16 -34.13
C LEU A 18 2.61 17.08 -32.90
N ILE A 19 1.86 18.17 -32.90
CA ILE A 19 1.79 19.10 -31.77
C ILE A 19 1.19 18.41 -30.55
N ILE A 20 0.06 17.70 -30.72
CA ILE A 20 -0.59 16.93 -29.65
C ILE A 20 0.37 15.87 -29.10
N ASN A 21 1.03 15.08 -29.97
CA ASN A 21 1.99 14.07 -29.54
C ASN A 21 3.18 14.70 -28.78
N TYR A 22 3.68 15.85 -29.23
CA TYR A 22 4.73 16.59 -28.52
C TYR A 22 4.28 17.02 -27.12
N PHE A 23 3.10 17.60 -26.98
CA PHE A 23 2.55 18.02 -25.69
C PHE A 23 2.26 16.83 -24.78
N LEU A 24 1.68 15.75 -25.30
CA LEU A 24 1.44 14.51 -24.55
C LEU A 24 2.76 13.91 -24.08
N LYS A 25 3.78 13.80 -24.94
CA LYS A 25 5.10 13.26 -24.58
C LYS A 25 5.82 14.16 -23.57
N ARG A 26 5.64 15.48 -23.64
CA ARG A 26 6.18 16.43 -22.66
C ARG A 26 5.50 16.27 -21.30
N ARG A 27 4.17 16.15 -21.28
CA ARG A 27 3.40 15.93 -20.04
C ARG A 27 3.72 14.57 -19.42
N TYR A 28 3.82 13.53 -20.24
CA TYR A 28 4.18 12.18 -19.82
C TYR A 28 5.59 12.13 -19.21
N ARG A 29 6.57 12.83 -19.79
CA ARG A 29 7.92 12.93 -19.22
C ARG A 29 7.93 13.58 -17.83
N LYS A 30 7.23 14.71 -17.64
CA LYS A 30 7.10 15.33 -16.32
C LYS A 30 6.48 14.38 -15.29
N LEU A 31 5.42 13.67 -15.68
CA LEU A 31 4.76 12.70 -14.81
C LEU A 31 5.71 11.56 -14.42
N ILE A 32 6.54 11.07 -15.36
CA ILE A 32 7.57 10.06 -15.08
C ILE A 32 8.65 10.60 -14.14
N GLU A 33 9.08 11.85 -14.31
CA GLU A 33 10.08 12.49 -13.42
C GLU A 33 9.54 12.57 -11.98
N GLU A 34 8.30 13.04 -11.81
CA GLU A 34 7.62 13.11 -10.52
C GLU A 34 7.44 11.71 -9.90
N LEU A 35 7.05 10.73 -10.73
CA LEU A 35 6.96 9.34 -10.28
C LEU A 35 8.32 8.78 -9.88
N LYS A 36 9.41 9.07 -10.62
CA LYS A 36 10.78 8.63 -10.28
C LYS A 36 11.27 9.23 -8.97
N ILE A 37 10.98 10.50 -8.70
CA ILE A 37 11.33 11.16 -7.43
C ILE A 37 10.56 10.51 -6.27
N ALA A 38 9.28 10.18 -6.49
CA ALA A 38 8.52 9.40 -5.52
C ALA A 38 9.11 7.99 -5.36
N ASP A 39 9.45 7.32 -6.47
CA ASP A 39 10.01 5.98 -6.50
C ASP A 39 11.37 5.91 -5.77
N GLU A 40 12.23 6.93 -5.91
CA GLU A 40 13.50 7.09 -5.18
C GLU A 40 13.32 7.05 -3.66
N TYR A 41 12.21 7.59 -3.16
CA TYR A 41 11.83 7.50 -1.74
C TYR A 41 11.28 6.11 -1.33
N TYR A 42 10.76 5.31 -2.28
CA TYR A 42 10.20 3.97 -2.06
C TYR A 42 11.13 2.80 -2.48
N HIS A 43 12.35 3.09 -2.95
CA HIS A 43 13.15 2.15 -3.74
C HIS A 43 13.85 0.99 -3.00
N GLN A 44 13.76 0.86 -1.69
CA GLN A 44 14.43 -0.26 -1.00
C GLN A 44 13.80 -1.64 -1.31
N ASN A 45 12.54 -1.67 -1.79
CA ASN A 45 11.80 -2.92 -2.03
C ASN A 45 11.69 -3.35 -3.50
N PHE A 46 12.27 -2.62 -4.46
CA PHE A 46 12.20 -3.02 -5.88
C PHE A 46 12.95 -4.32 -6.18
N ASN A 47 14.01 -4.60 -5.40
CA ASN A 47 14.78 -5.85 -5.48
C ASN A 47 13.99 -7.07 -4.97
N CYS A 48 12.82 -6.85 -4.36
CA CYS A 48 11.91 -7.90 -3.88
C CYS A 48 10.85 -8.31 -4.92
N LYS A 49 10.90 -7.79 -6.16
CA LYS A 49 9.92 -8.12 -7.22
C LYS A 49 9.85 -9.61 -7.55
N GLN A 50 10.96 -10.32 -7.38
CA GLN A 50 11.02 -11.76 -7.60
C GLN A 50 9.98 -12.51 -6.76
N HIS A 51 9.56 -11.98 -5.60
CA HIS A 51 8.54 -12.60 -4.74
C HIS A 51 7.13 -12.64 -5.34
N LEU A 52 6.90 -11.96 -6.46
CA LEU A 52 5.68 -12.12 -7.25
C LEU A 52 5.64 -13.50 -7.94
N ILE A 53 6.80 -14.08 -8.21
CA ILE A 53 6.97 -15.37 -8.91
C ILE A 53 7.44 -16.45 -7.93
N ASP A 54 8.46 -16.16 -7.13
CA ASP A 54 9.11 -17.11 -6.23
C ASP A 54 9.26 -16.56 -4.80
N ARG A 55 8.74 -17.31 -3.83
CA ARG A 55 8.63 -16.92 -2.41
C ARG A 55 9.89 -17.23 -1.60
N THR A 56 11.05 -17.05 -2.21
CA THR A 56 12.37 -17.23 -1.57
C THR A 56 12.89 -15.88 -1.08
N GLU A 57 13.78 -15.87 -0.08
CA GLU A 57 14.45 -14.65 0.37
C GLU A 57 15.47 -14.18 -0.66
N CYS A 58 15.48 -12.89 -1.00
CA CYS A 58 16.35 -12.35 -2.06
C CYS A 58 17.59 -11.57 -1.56
N SER A 59 17.58 -11.10 -0.31
CA SER A 59 18.66 -10.30 0.29
C SER A 59 18.47 -10.17 1.80
N GLU A 60 19.49 -9.70 2.51
CA GLU A 60 19.48 -9.54 3.98
C GLU A 60 18.36 -8.61 4.50
N ASN A 61 17.95 -7.60 3.71
CA ASN A 61 16.88 -6.65 4.05
C ASN A 61 15.62 -6.88 3.20
N CYS A 62 15.25 -8.15 3.04
CA CYS A 62 14.10 -8.53 2.24
C CYS A 62 12.78 -8.29 3.02
N SER A 63 11.97 -7.33 2.54
CA SER A 63 10.65 -7.05 3.13
C SER A 63 9.71 -8.26 3.15
N TYR A 64 9.80 -9.15 2.15
CA TYR A 64 9.02 -10.38 2.14
C TYR A 64 9.44 -11.32 3.28
N ALA A 65 10.75 -11.54 3.47
CA ALA A 65 11.29 -12.37 4.54
C ALA A 65 10.95 -11.82 5.93
N HIS A 66 11.02 -10.49 6.13
CA HIS A 66 10.59 -9.87 7.38
C HIS A 66 9.09 -10.05 7.65
N GLN A 67 8.25 -9.90 6.62
CA GLN A 67 6.82 -10.15 6.76
C GLN A 67 6.51 -11.63 7.08
N GLU A 68 7.16 -12.57 6.39
CA GLU A 68 7.05 -14.01 6.67
C GLU A 68 7.48 -14.34 8.10
N THR A 69 8.58 -13.73 8.56
CA THR A 69 9.05 -13.90 9.94
C THR A 69 8.02 -13.43 10.96
N LEU A 70 7.38 -12.28 10.71
CA LEU A 70 6.32 -11.77 11.57
C LEU A 70 5.08 -12.69 11.58
N VAL A 71 4.69 -13.23 10.41
CA VAL A 71 3.63 -14.24 10.30
C VAL A 71 4.00 -15.52 11.07
N LYS A 72 5.24 -16.00 10.95
CA LYS A 72 5.74 -17.16 11.70
C LYS A 72 5.65 -16.93 13.19
N PHE A 73 6.07 -15.77 13.70
CA PHE A 73 5.94 -15.45 15.12
C PHE A 73 4.49 -15.47 15.60
N ILE A 74 3.56 -14.87 14.86
CA ILE A 74 2.13 -14.93 15.18
C ILE A 74 1.63 -16.37 15.22
N SER A 75 1.97 -17.18 14.21
CA SER A 75 1.54 -18.58 14.11
C SER A 75 2.12 -19.45 15.23
N SER A 76 3.31 -19.10 15.73
CA SER A 76 4.00 -19.84 16.79
C SER A 76 3.44 -19.57 18.20
N ALA A 77 2.64 -18.51 18.38
CA ALA A 77 2.10 -18.12 19.66
C ALA A 77 1.27 -19.24 20.30
N LYS A 78 1.44 -19.45 21.62
CA LYS A 78 0.82 -20.57 22.35
C LYS A 78 -0.32 -20.18 23.28
N THR A 79 -0.34 -18.94 23.76
CA THR A 79 -1.30 -18.52 24.81
C THR A 79 -2.03 -17.24 24.45
N SER A 80 -1.30 -16.17 24.11
CA SER A 80 -1.92 -14.88 23.81
C SER A 80 -1.09 -14.01 22.87
N ILE A 81 -1.77 -13.07 22.22
CA ILE A 81 -1.15 -12.02 21.41
C ILE A 81 -1.77 -10.67 21.82
N ASN A 82 -0.92 -9.74 22.24
CA ASN A 82 -1.32 -8.36 22.52
C ASN A 82 -0.65 -7.46 21.49
N LEU A 83 -1.46 -6.86 20.61
CA LEU A 83 -0.97 -6.05 19.51
C LEU A 83 -1.38 -4.59 19.69
N CYS A 84 -0.40 -3.69 19.66
CA CYS A 84 -0.63 -2.26 19.60
C CYS A 84 -0.03 -1.75 18.28
N MET A 85 -0.84 -1.18 17.40
CA MET A 85 -0.38 -0.67 16.11
C MET A 85 -0.97 0.69 15.79
N TYR A 86 -0.15 1.56 15.19
CA TYR A 86 -0.62 2.85 14.69
C TYR A 86 -1.55 2.66 13.48
N THR A 87 -1.06 1.98 12.44
CA THR A 87 -1.83 1.61 11.25
C THR A 87 -1.88 0.09 11.11
N PHE A 88 -3.06 -0.44 10.82
CA PHE A 88 -3.29 -1.89 10.69
C PHE A 88 -3.76 -2.23 9.27
N SER A 89 -2.81 -2.24 8.32
CA SER A 89 -3.07 -2.41 6.88
C SER A 89 -2.64 -3.78 6.31
N LEU A 90 -1.71 -4.48 6.97
CA LEU A 90 -1.14 -5.72 6.44
C LEU A 90 -2.14 -6.89 6.49
N LYS A 91 -2.60 -7.31 5.31
CA LYS A 91 -3.58 -8.39 5.15
C LYS A 91 -3.11 -9.73 5.73
N TYR A 92 -1.84 -10.08 5.51
CA TYR A 92 -1.28 -11.37 5.98
C TYR A 92 -1.25 -11.45 7.51
N VAL A 93 -0.91 -10.35 8.18
CA VAL A 93 -0.97 -10.24 9.64
C VAL A 93 -2.40 -10.43 10.15
N ASN A 94 -3.37 -9.77 9.53
CA ASN A 94 -4.79 -9.92 9.89
C ASN A 94 -5.28 -11.36 9.73
N LEU A 95 -4.97 -12.00 8.60
CA LEU A 95 -5.30 -13.40 8.35
C LEU A 95 -4.71 -14.33 9.39
N GLU A 96 -3.43 -14.13 9.75
CA GLU A 96 -2.76 -15.00 10.71
C GLU A 96 -3.28 -14.82 12.13
N LEU A 97 -3.61 -13.58 12.54
CA LEU A 97 -4.29 -13.34 13.82
C LEU A 97 -5.65 -14.04 13.88
N MET A 98 -6.45 -14.00 12.80
CA MET A 98 -7.72 -14.71 12.76
C MET A 98 -7.54 -16.23 12.88
N LYS A 99 -6.53 -16.81 12.24
CA LYS A 99 -6.21 -18.24 12.38
C LYS A 99 -5.76 -18.58 13.80
N ALA A 100 -4.84 -17.80 14.37
CA ALA A 100 -4.38 -17.99 15.73
C ALA A 100 -5.55 -17.92 16.74
N HIS A 101 -6.47 -16.97 16.57
CA HIS A 101 -7.67 -16.90 17.40
C HIS A 101 -8.56 -18.14 17.27
N LYS A 102 -8.77 -18.63 16.04
CA LYS A 102 -9.51 -19.87 15.79
C LYS A 102 -8.86 -21.08 16.50
N ASN A 103 -7.54 -21.07 16.66
CA ASN A 103 -6.79 -22.10 17.39
C ASN A 103 -6.81 -21.91 18.92
N GLY A 104 -7.65 -21.02 19.45
CA GLY A 104 -7.81 -20.80 20.89
C GLY A 104 -6.85 -19.77 21.49
N ILE A 105 -6.02 -19.11 20.68
CA ILE A 105 -5.11 -18.08 21.17
C ILE A 105 -5.92 -16.82 21.56
N ASN A 106 -5.65 -16.27 22.76
CA ASN A 106 -6.32 -15.06 23.23
C ASN A 106 -5.68 -13.82 22.59
N ILE A 107 -6.44 -13.12 21.74
CA ILE A 107 -5.93 -11.96 20.99
C ILE A 107 -6.61 -10.67 21.44
N ARG A 108 -5.79 -9.63 21.66
CA ARG A 108 -6.23 -8.27 21.96
C ARG A 108 -5.50 -7.28 21.06
N VAL A 109 -6.25 -6.40 20.40
CA VAL A 109 -5.69 -5.40 19.47
C VAL A 109 -6.06 -4.00 19.94
N ILE A 110 -5.07 -3.10 19.94
CA ILE A 110 -5.24 -1.67 20.15
C ILE A 110 -4.73 -0.95 18.91
N THR A 111 -5.55 -0.08 18.34
CA THR A 111 -5.19 0.76 17.19
C THR A 111 -5.33 2.25 17.50
N ASP A 112 -4.69 3.10 16.72
CA ASP A 112 -4.93 4.54 16.82
C ASP A 112 -6.34 4.94 16.36
N LYS A 113 -6.97 5.89 17.07
CA LYS A 113 -8.34 6.35 16.79
C LYS A 113 -8.45 7.20 15.53
N VAL A 114 -7.40 7.95 15.17
CA VAL A 114 -7.36 8.72 13.92
C VAL A 114 -7.24 7.74 12.75
N MET A 115 -6.32 6.77 12.85
CA MET A 115 -6.12 5.77 11.80
C MET A 115 -7.33 4.85 11.60
N LEU A 116 -8.10 4.54 12.65
CA LEU A 116 -9.35 3.78 12.53
C LEU A 116 -10.38 4.44 11.59
N LYS A 117 -10.28 5.74 11.32
CA LYS A 117 -11.18 6.42 10.36
C LYS A 117 -10.86 6.09 8.90
N THR A 118 -9.65 5.61 8.61
CA THR A 118 -9.27 5.20 7.26
C THR A 118 -9.96 3.88 6.90
N ASP A 119 -10.41 3.76 5.65
CA ASP A 119 -11.21 2.59 5.22
C ASP A 119 -10.45 1.28 5.38
N VAL A 120 -9.15 1.26 5.08
CA VAL A 120 -8.31 0.07 5.19
C VAL A 120 -8.24 -0.43 6.63
N VAL A 121 -7.93 0.46 7.58
CA VAL A 121 -7.82 0.09 9.00
C VAL A 121 -9.19 -0.26 9.56
N LYS A 122 -10.22 0.51 9.22
CA LYS A 122 -11.61 0.24 9.62
C LYS A 122 -12.05 -1.15 9.17
N PHE A 123 -11.84 -1.48 7.89
CA PHE A 123 -12.16 -2.80 7.33
C PHE A 123 -11.43 -3.92 8.07
N ASN A 124 -10.11 -3.78 8.26
CA ASN A 124 -9.30 -4.80 8.92
C ASN A 124 -9.72 -5.02 10.39
N ILE A 125 -9.98 -3.95 11.13
CA ILE A 125 -10.42 -4.02 12.53
C ILE A 125 -11.84 -4.57 12.66
N SER A 126 -12.77 -4.19 11.78
CA SER A 126 -14.13 -4.74 11.74
C SER A 126 -14.09 -6.25 11.52
N LYS A 127 -13.28 -6.73 10.58
CA LYS A 127 -13.13 -8.16 10.29
C LYS A 127 -12.61 -8.96 11.48
N LEU A 128 -11.68 -8.41 12.26
CA LEU A 128 -11.22 -9.03 13.51
C LEU A 128 -12.37 -9.15 14.52
N LYS A 129 -13.16 -8.07 14.69
CA LYS A 129 -14.30 -8.06 15.61
C LYS A 129 -15.39 -9.05 15.21
N GLU A 130 -15.71 -9.16 13.93
CA GLU A 130 -16.64 -10.16 13.38
C GLU A 130 -16.21 -11.59 13.70
N LYS A 131 -14.90 -11.85 13.83
CA LYS A 131 -14.34 -13.14 14.23
C LYS A 131 -14.21 -13.33 15.74
N GLY A 132 -14.74 -12.41 16.55
CA GLY A 132 -14.71 -12.50 18.02
C GLY A 132 -13.44 -11.94 18.68
N ILE A 133 -12.52 -11.35 17.90
CA ILE A 133 -11.27 -10.79 18.43
C ILE A 133 -11.53 -9.42 19.05
N ARG A 134 -11.02 -9.21 20.27
CA ARG A 134 -11.17 -7.93 20.99
C ARG A 134 -10.26 -6.86 20.40
N ALA A 135 -10.85 -5.89 19.70
CA ALA A 135 -10.14 -4.73 19.15
C ALA A 135 -10.70 -3.40 19.68
N LYS A 136 -9.82 -2.53 20.18
CA LYS A 136 -10.14 -1.18 20.70
C LYS A 136 -9.31 -0.12 19.99
N SER A 137 -9.77 1.13 20.02
CA SER A 137 -8.97 2.27 19.61
C SER A 137 -8.57 3.14 20.80
N SER A 138 -7.37 3.69 20.75
CA SER A 138 -6.85 4.65 21.73
C SER A 138 -6.60 6.00 21.07
N ARG A 139 -6.66 7.09 21.86
CA ARG A 139 -6.16 8.41 21.44
C ARG A 139 -4.69 8.52 21.85
N PRO A 140 -3.80 9.09 21.03
CA PRO A 140 -2.43 9.38 21.44
C PRO A 140 -2.47 10.39 22.61
N ARG A 141 -1.57 10.23 23.58
CA ARG A 141 -1.48 11.17 24.70
C ARG A 141 -0.93 12.49 24.18
N LYS A 142 -1.51 13.61 24.64
CA LYS A 142 -1.19 14.98 24.17
C LYS A 142 0.28 15.39 24.36
N HIS A 143 1.10 14.62 25.08
CA HIS A 143 2.49 14.96 25.40
C HIS A 143 3.52 14.47 24.37
N ASP A 144 3.16 13.58 23.44
CA ASP A 144 4.13 12.96 22.52
C ASP A 144 4.22 13.66 21.14
N ALA A 145 3.61 14.85 21.02
CA ALA A 145 3.62 15.68 19.81
C ALA A 145 4.45 16.97 20.00
N SER A 146 5.63 16.81 20.61
CA SER A 146 6.63 17.87 20.79
C SER A 146 7.77 17.64 19.83
#